data_AF-A0A351JL90-F1
#
_entry.id   AF-A0A351JL90-F1
#
_cell.length_a   1.000
_cell.length_b   1.000
_cell.length_c   1.000
_cell.angle_alpha   90.00
_cell.angle_beta   90.00
_cell.angle_gamma   90.00
#
_symmetry.space_group_name_H-M   'P 1'
#
loop_
_entity.id
_entity.type
_entity.pdbx_description
1 polymer ?
#
loop_
_entity_poly.entity_id
_entity_poly.type
_entity_poly.pdbx_seq_one_letter_code
_entity_poly.pdbx_strand_id
1 'polypeptide(L)'
;YAVGGAYTATLTVTDNLGATGTTTRTVQVGPPPPPPATLPGMPTVDRPGIYVWGDAENRWHVTVAGDPAWPTPRPFQVVLETQGTFSNRVFTPAGPAPTITITRGVTRLVWSGTIASGWADLAFDLTGATSMQFTLHLDIDGDGDPRPPRGQETAIVFLRTCRVRPTGNPFLLLARHGATSLLPWANFRVGVCAGGTWPNCTIITWDIEHLEADAGCP
;
A
#
# COMPACT_ATOMS: atom_id res chain seq x y z
N TYR A 1 0.64 -20.93 19.33
CA TYR A 1 1.75 -20.57 20.24
C TYR A 1 1.21 -19.59 21.25
N ALA A 2 1.15 -19.92 22.55
CA ALA A 2 0.28 -19.23 23.51
C ALA A 2 0.99 -18.26 24.48
N VAL A 3 2.32 -18.12 24.41
CA VAL A 3 3.09 -17.27 25.33
C VAL A 3 4.03 -16.37 24.52
N GLY A 4 4.01 -15.07 24.83
CA GLY A 4 4.98 -14.12 24.27
C GLY A 4 6.40 -14.43 24.74
N GLY A 5 7.39 -14.30 23.87
CA GLY A 5 8.80 -14.55 24.16
C GLY A 5 9.67 -14.40 22.92
N ALA A 6 10.98 -14.40 23.15
CA ALA A 6 11.97 -14.47 22.08
C ALA A 6 12.16 -15.94 21.67
N TYR A 7 11.91 -16.24 20.39
CA TYR A 7 12.04 -17.56 19.81
C TYR A 7 13.20 -17.57 18.83
N THR A 8 14.22 -18.37 19.09
CA THR A 8 15.33 -18.56 18.15
C THR A 8 14.95 -19.67 17.17
N ALA A 9 14.73 -19.30 15.91
CA ALA A 9 14.58 -20.26 14.83
C ALA A 9 15.96 -20.62 14.27
N THR A 10 16.27 -21.91 14.21
CA THR A 10 17.50 -22.44 13.63
C THR A 10 17.17 -23.16 12.34
N LEU A 11 17.78 -22.74 11.24
CA LEU A 11 17.73 -23.44 9.96
C LEU A 11 19.05 -24.17 9.75
N THR A 12 18.97 -25.48 9.62
CA THR A 12 20.10 -26.35 9.24
C THR A 12 19.85 -26.86 7.83
N VAL A 13 20.81 -26.66 6.94
CA VAL A 13 20.77 -27.17 5.56
C VAL A 13 21.90 -28.16 5.38
N THR A 14 21.59 -29.32 4.81
CA THR A 14 22.57 -30.34 4.44
C THR A 14 22.73 -30.36 2.92
N ASP A 15 23.96 -30.32 2.42
CA ASP A 15 24.24 -30.48 1.00
C ASP A 15 24.26 -31.96 0.56
N ASN A 16 24.40 -32.21 -0.74
CA ASN A 16 24.42 -33.54 -1.32
C ASN A 16 25.69 -34.35 -1.00
N LEU A 17 26.69 -33.73 -0.38
CA LEU A 17 27.92 -34.37 0.09
C LEU A 17 27.89 -34.61 1.61
N GLY A 18 26.78 -34.26 2.28
CA GLY A 18 26.57 -34.46 3.71
C GLY A 18 27.10 -33.33 4.60
N ALA A 19 27.61 -32.23 4.01
CA ALA A 19 28.04 -31.07 4.78
C ALA A 19 26.83 -30.25 5.23
N THR A 20 26.90 -29.69 6.44
CA THR A 20 25.79 -28.91 7.02
C THR A 20 26.17 -27.45 7.22
N GLY A 21 25.28 -26.53 6.83
CA GLY A 21 25.31 -25.12 7.21
C GLY A 21 24.17 -24.80 8.17
N THR A 22 24.42 -23.96 9.17
CA THR A 22 23.38 -23.49 10.09
C THR A 22 23.25 -21.97 10.03
N THR A 23 22.03 -21.47 10.14
CA THR A 23 21.74 -20.06 10.39
C THR A 23 20.68 -19.93 11.46
N THR A 24 20.74 -18.86 12.25
CA THR A 24 19.76 -18.60 13.32
C THR A 24 19.11 -17.25 13.11
N ARG A 25 17.81 -17.16 13.44
CA ARG A 25 17.06 -15.92 13.43
C ARG A 25 16.17 -15.84 14.66
N THR A 26 16.30 -14.74 15.40
CA THR A 26 15.43 -14.46 16.55
C THR A 26 14.10 -13.88 16.06
N VAL A 27 13.00 -14.47 16.49
CA VAL A 27 11.63 -14.03 16.27
C VAL A 27 11.06 -13.59 17.61
N GLN A 28 10.66 -12.33 17.71
CA GLN A 28 9.93 -11.85 18.89
C GLN A 28 8.45 -12.15 18.69
N VAL A 29 7.86 -12.88 19.63
CA VAL A 29 6.41 -13.10 19.68
C VAL A 29 5.91 -12.38 20.92
N GLY A 30 4.92 -11.53 20.76
CA GLY A 30 4.34 -10.75 21.84
C GLY A 30 3.14 -9.99 21.31
N PRO A 31 2.43 -9.24 22.17
CA PRO A 31 1.49 -8.26 21.68
C PRO A 31 2.21 -7.35 20.68
N PRO A 32 1.57 -6.99 19.55
CA PRO A 32 2.16 -6.08 18.59
C PRO A 32 2.58 -4.79 19.29
N PRO A 33 3.71 -4.16 18.89
CA PRO A 33 4.09 -2.86 19.44
C PRO A 33 2.92 -1.87 19.29
N PRO A 34 2.79 -0.89 20.20
CA PRO A 34 1.76 0.15 20.05
C PRO A 34 1.85 0.75 18.64
N PRO A 35 0.72 1.12 18.03
CA PRO A 35 0.73 1.76 16.72
C PRO A 35 1.73 2.91 16.74
N PRO A 36 2.56 3.07 15.70
CA PRO A 36 3.44 4.22 15.64
C PRO A 36 2.61 5.52 15.77
N ALA A 37 3.18 6.55 16.37
CA ALA A 37 2.53 7.84 16.49
C ALA A 37 2.08 8.32 15.09
N THR A 38 0.86 8.84 14.98
CA THR A 38 0.30 9.31 13.71
C THR A 38 1.28 10.23 12.99
N LEU A 39 1.51 10.00 11.70
CA LEU A 39 2.36 10.88 10.90
C LEU A 39 1.67 12.24 10.71
N PRO A 40 2.42 13.35 10.58
CA PRO A 40 1.84 14.64 10.22
C PRO A 40 1.01 14.54 8.93
N GLY A 41 -0.25 15.00 8.97
CA GLY A 41 -1.16 14.94 7.83
C GLY A 41 -1.84 13.58 7.58
N MET A 42 -1.50 12.56 8.37
CA MET A 42 -2.09 11.22 8.23
C MET A 42 -3.61 11.27 8.45
N PRO A 43 -4.41 10.65 7.56
CA PRO A 43 -5.85 10.56 7.77
C PRO A 43 -6.17 9.75 9.02
N THR A 44 -7.34 10.00 9.62
CA THR A 44 -7.80 9.19 10.75
C THR A 44 -8.01 7.75 10.32
N VAL A 45 -7.20 6.85 10.88
CA VAL A 45 -7.30 5.39 10.72
C VAL A 45 -8.25 4.85 11.79
N ASP A 46 -9.51 4.67 11.42
CA ASP A 46 -10.59 4.19 12.30
C ASP A 46 -11.08 2.78 11.93
N ARG A 47 -10.58 2.22 10.83
CA ARG A 47 -10.90 0.87 10.35
C ARG A 47 -9.71 0.28 9.58
N PRO A 48 -9.59 -1.06 9.52
CA PRO A 48 -8.58 -1.71 8.67
C PRO A 48 -8.79 -1.34 7.20
N GLY A 49 -7.68 -1.27 6.46
CA GLY A 49 -7.69 -0.89 5.05
C GLY A 49 -6.38 -0.26 4.60
N ILE A 50 -6.40 0.29 3.39
CA ILE A 50 -5.25 0.93 2.75
C ILE A 50 -5.59 2.38 2.44
N TYR A 51 -4.83 3.30 3.00
CA TYR A 51 -5.03 4.73 2.88
C TYR A 51 -3.98 5.32 1.96
N VAL A 52 -4.41 6.06 0.94
CA VAL A 52 -3.53 6.77 0.00
C VAL A 52 -3.70 8.27 0.20
N TRP A 53 -2.67 8.96 0.64
CA TRP A 53 -2.72 10.38 1.01
C TRP A 53 -1.38 11.06 0.69
N GLY A 54 -1.24 12.34 1.04
CA GLY A 54 0.06 13.00 0.98
C GLY A 54 0.27 14.01 2.08
N ASP A 55 1.55 14.29 2.34
CA ASP A 55 2.01 15.15 3.42
C ASP A 55 2.26 16.60 2.97
N ALA A 56 2.70 17.44 3.92
CA ALA A 56 3.01 18.85 3.66
C ALA A 56 4.23 19.00 2.73
N GLU A 57 5.09 17.99 2.66
CA GLU A 57 6.35 17.98 1.92
C GLU A 57 6.23 17.49 0.47
N ASN A 58 5.05 17.11 -0.02
CA ASN A 58 4.86 16.58 -1.38
C ASN A 58 5.10 15.10 -1.59
N ARG A 59 5.15 14.35 -0.50
CA ARG A 59 5.26 12.91 -0.56
C ARG A 59 3.89 12.27 -0.62
N TRP A 60 3.80 11.27 -1.47
CA TRP A 60 2.71 10.30 -1.44
C TRP A 60 2.93 9.32 -0.30
N HIS A 61 1.86 8.95 0.37
CA HIS A 61 1.84 7.95 1.42
C HIS A 61 0.84 6.85 1.06
N VAL A 62 1.25 5.60 1.25
CA VAL A 62 0.37 4.42 1.22
C VAL A 62 0.49 3.75 2.57
N THR A 63 -0.53 3.95 3.40
CA THR A 63 -0.61 3.37 4.74
C THR A 63 -1.50 2.14 4.71
N VAL A 64 -0.96 0.98 5.11
CA VAL A 64 -1.72 -0.23 5.37
C VAL A 64 -2.04 -0.30 6.86
N ALA A 65 -3.31 -0.26 7.20
CA ALA A 65 -3.82 -0.34 8.56
C ALA A 65 -4.48 -1.69 8.82
N GLY A 66 -4.16 -2.30 9.95
CA GLY A 66 -4.76 -3.54 10.40
C GLY A 66 -5.70 -3.34 11.60
N ASP A 67 -6.30 -4.44 12.05
CA ASP A 67 -7.31 -4.45 13.10
C ASP A 67 -6.80 -5.18 14.35
N PRO A 68 -6.86 -4.56 15.56
CA PRO A 68 -6.52 -5.25 16.80
C PRO A 68 -7.42 -6.46 17.12
N ALA A 69 -8.60 -6.58 16.50
CA ALA A 69 -9.48 -7.72 16.64
C ALA A 69 -9.06 -8.93 15.79
N TRP A 70 -8.10 -8.79 14.86
CA TRP A 70 -7.65 -9.92 14.06
C TRP A 70 -6.87 -10.95 14.88
N PRO A 71 -7.21 -12.24 14.80
CA PRO A 71 -6.56 -13.28 15.59
C PRO A 71 -5.13 -13.58 15.12
N THR A 72 -4.80 -13.24 13.87
CA THR A 72 -3.49 -13.44 13.25
C THR A 72 -3.15 -12.28 12.32
N PRO A 73 -1.86 -11.98 12.08
CA PRO A 73 -1.46 -11.01 11.06
C PRO A 73 -2.03 -11.35 9.69
N ARG A 74 -2.49 -10.34 8.96
CA ARG A 74 -3.12 -10.45 7.64
C ARG A 74 -2.16 -10.06 6.53
N PRO A 75 -2.00 -10.86 5.47
CA PRO A 75 -1.17 -10.48 4.33
C PRO A 75 -1.75 -9.28 3.58
N PHE A 76 -0.85 -8.46 3.03
CA PHE A 76 -1.20 -7.37 2.13
C PHE A 76 -0.25 -7.33 0.94
N GLN A 77 -0.70 -6.72 -0.14
CA GLN A 77 0.10 -6.43 -1.32
C GLN A 77 -0.29 -5.06 -1.89
N VAL A 78 0.70 -4.18 -2.00
CA VAL A 78 0.63 -2.88 -2.66
C VAL A 78 1.46 -2.94 -3.92
N VAL A 79 0.82 -2.75 -5.07
CA VAL A 79 1.49 -2.63 -6.37
C VAL A 79 1.26 -1.23 -6.90
N LEU A 80 2.36 -0.51 -7.14
CA LEU A 80 2.35 0.82 -7.74
C LEU A 80 3.04 0.77 -9.09
N GLU A 81 2.43 1.36 -10.12
CA GLU A 81 3.00 1.39 -11.47
C GLU A 81 2.94 2.80 -12.03
N THR A 82 4.03 3.27 -12.64
CA THR A 82 4.11 4.60 -13.25
C THR A 82 5.10 4.61 -14.41
N GLN A 83 4.93 5.54 -15.34
CA GLN A 83 5.92 5.79 -16.40
C GLN A 83 7.07 6.71 -15.93
N GLY A 84 7.05 7.12 -14.66
CA GLY A 84 8.11 7.89 -14.02
C GLY A 84 8.91 7.06 -13.02
N THR A 85 9.36 7.72 -11.95
CA THR A 85 10.17 7.09 -10.89
C THR A 85 9.56 7.34 -9.52
N PHE A 86 9.56 6.30 -8.68
CA PHE A 86 9.30 6.41 -7.25
C PHE A 86 10.62 6.66 -6.51
N SER A 87 10.88 7.88 -6.03
CA SER A 87 12.11 8.28 -5.34
C SER A 87 11.90 8.53 -3.84
N ASN A 88 12.98 8.74 -3.08
CA ASN A 88 12.96 9.11 -1.66
C ASN A 88 12.01 8.27 -0.79
N ARG A 89 12.01 6.95 -1.03
CA ARG A 89 11.09 6.01 -0.38
C ARG A 89 11.45 5.81 1.09
N VAL A 90 10.47 5.94 1.98
CA VAL A 90 10.62 5.74 3.43
C VAL A 90 9.56 4.74 3.90
N PHE A 91 9.98 3.78 4.72
CA PHE A 91 9.09 2.77 5.31
C PHE A 91 8.98 2.98 6.80
N THR A 92 7.74 2.97 7.31
CA THR A 92 7.45 3.11 8.74
C THR A 92 6.52 1.98 9.19
N PRO A 93 6.91 1.12 10.14
CA PRO A 93 8.26 0.97 10.65
C PRO A 93 9.24 0.53 9.55
N ALA A 94 10.54 0.73 9.77
CA ALA A 94 11.56 0.28 8.83
C ALA A 94 11.41 -1.23 8.58
N GLY A 95 11.32 -1.61 7.31
CA GLY A 95 11.07 -2.99 6.87
C GLY A 95 11.86 -3.34 5.61
N PRO A 96 11.69 -4.55 5.06
CA PRO A 96 12.33 -4.92 3.81
C PRO A 96 11.91 -3.96 2.69
N ALA A 97 12.90 -3.51 1.91
CA ALA A 97 12.64 -2.66 0.76
C ALA A 97 11.76 -3.43 -0.27
N PRO A 98 10.85 -2.72 -0.96
CA PRO A 98 10.00 -3.31 -1.97
C PRO A 98 10.83 -3.76 -3.17
N THR A 99 10.27 -4.68 -3.95
CA THR A 99 10.84 -5.04 -5.24
C THR A 99 10.47 -3.97 -6.26
N ILE A 100 11.46 -3.44 -6.97
CA ILE A 100 11.25 -2.50 -8.08
C ILE A 100 11.75 -3.13 -9.36
N THR A 101 10.91 -3.11 -10.39
CA THR A 101 11.22 -3.60 -11.73
C THR A 101 10.85 -2.55 -12.76
N ILE A 102 11.66 -2.40 -13.80
CA ILE A 102 11.33 -1.54 -14.94
C ILE A 102 11.13 -2.43 -16.15
N THR A 103 9.96 -2.34 -16.80
CA THR A 103 9.65 -3.12 -17.99
C THR A 103 8.94 -2.23 -19.00
N ARG A 104 9.50 -2.11 -20.21
CA ARG A 104 8.94 -1.30 -21.31
C ARG A 104 8.61 0.15 -20.88
N GLY A 105 9.48 0.77 -20.08
CA GLY A 105 9.31 2.15 -19.62
C GLY A 105 8.29 2.33 -18.48
N VAL A 106 7.75 1.25 -17.92
CA VAL A 106 6.93 1.27 -16.72
C VAL A 106 7.77 0.84 -15.53
N THR A 107 7.86 1.71 -14.52
CA THR A 107 8.39 1.40 -13.19
C THR A 107 7.28 0.78 -12.35
N ARG A 108 7.51 -0.45 -11.90
CA ARG A 108 6.62 -1.20 -11.02
C ARG A 108 7.27 -1.42 -9.67
N LEU A 109 6.61 -0.99 -8.61
CA LEU A 109 7.00 -1.18 -7.21
C LEU A 109 6.01 -2.16 -6.57
N VAL A 110 6.54 -3.22 -5.93
CA VAL A 110 5.75 -4.20 -5.18
C VAL A 110 6.19 -4.20 -3.73
N TRP A 111 5.28 -3.81 -2.85
CA TRP A 111 5.44 -3.88 -1.41
C TRP A 111 4.44 -4.87 -0.84
N SER A 112 4.92 -5.95 -0.24
CA SER A 112 4.10 -7.00 0.35
C SER A 112 4.56 -7.28 1.77
N GLY A 113 3.65 -7.72 2.62
CA GLY A 113 3.95 -8.04 4.01
C GLY A 113 2.74 -8.63 4.73
N THR A 114 2.81 -8.63 6.06
CA THR A 114 1.66 -8.92 6.92
C THR A 114 1.48 -7.77 7.90
N ILE A 115 0.24 -7.52 8.30
CA ILE A 115 -0.12 -6.49 9.27
C ILE A 115 -1.10 -7.08 10.28
N ALA A 116 -0.82 -6.91 11.57
CA ALA A 116 -1.70 -7.32 12.65
C ALA A 116 -2.56 -6.13 13.08
N SER A 117 -2.32 -5.58 14.27
CA SER A 117 -2.86 -4.27 14.66
C SER A 117 -1.94 -3.12 14.23
N GLY A 118 -2.47 -1.90 14.27
CA GLY A 118 -1.69 -0.69 13.99
C GLY A 118 -1.58 -0.45 12.49
N TRP A 119 -0.47 0.15 12.06
CA TRP A 119 -0.28 0.51 10.66
C TRP A 119 1.18 0.43 10.23
N ALA A 120 1.38 0.24 8.93
CA ALA A 120 2.65 0.39 8.24
C ALA A 120 2.47 1.37 7.07
N ASP A 121 3.49 2.16 6.75
CA ASP A 121 3.42 3.23 5.76
C ASP A 121 4.61 3.19 4.78
N LEU A 122 4.30 3.46 3.52
CA LEU A 122 5.25 3.71 2.44
C LEU A 122 5.08 5.16 1.98
N ALA A 123 6.05 6.01 2.31
CA ALA A 123 6.15 7.37 1.81
C ALA A 123 7.09 7.42 0.60
N PHE A 124 6.78 8.19 -0.45
CA PHE A 124 7.64 8.34 -1.64
C PHE A 124 7.34 9.62 -2.44
N ASP A 125 8.34 10.04 -3.23
CA ASP A 125 8.17 11.06 -4.25
C ASP A 125 7.86 10.43 -5.61
N LEU A 126 6.95 11.04 -6.37
CA LEU A 126 6.70 10.69 -7.77
C LEU A 126 7.35 11.74 -8.68
N THR A 127 8.29 11.31 -9.51
CA THR A 127 9.01 12.20 -10.44
C THR A 127 8.88 11.74 -11.89
N GLY A 128 8.79 12.70 -12.82
CA GLY A 128 8.74 12.42 -14.26
C GLY A 128 7.45 11.75 -14.75
N ALA A 129 6.36 11.81 -13.97
CA ALA A 129 5.07 11.25 -14.37
C ALA A 129 3.88 12.11 -13.95
N THR A 130 2.83 12.01 -14.76
CA THR A 130 1.53 12.62 -14.53
C THR A 130 0.46 11.56 -14.24
N SER A 131 0.83 10.29 -14.14
CA SER A 131 -0.09 9.21 -13.78
C SER A 131 0.61 8.10 -13.02
N MET A 132 -0.16 7.40 -12.19
CA MET A 132 0.24 6.15 -11.56
C MET A 132 -0.98 5.25 -11.34
N GLN A 133 -0.78 3.95 -11.50
CA GLN A 133 -1.75 2.91 -11.19
C GLN A 133 -1.47 2.31 -9.82
N PHE A 134 -2.55 2.01 -9.11
CA PHE A 134 -2.56 1.32 -7.83
C PHE A 134 -3.33 0.01 -7.98
N THR A 135 -2.72 -1.08 -7.50
CA THR A 135 -3.44 -2.32 -7.18
C THR A 135 -3.21 -2.62 -5.71
N LEU A 136 -4.26 -2.56 -4.89
CA LEU A 136 -4.16 -2.55 -3.43
C LEU A 136 -4.94 -3.71 -2.82
N HIS A 137 -4.27 -4.61 -2.13
CA HIS A 137 -4.85 -5.83 -1.60
C HIS A 137 -4.51 -5.98 -0.13
N LEU A 138 -5.51 -6.28 0.70
CA LEU A 138 -5.38 -6.62 2.12
C LEU A 138 -6.36 -7.75 2.44
N ASP A 139 -5.87 -8.81 3.05
CA ASP A 139 -6.67 -9.92 3.57
C ASP A 139 -7.54 -9.42 4.73
N ILE A 140 -8.84 -9.27 4.48
CA ILE A 140 -9.80 -8.75 5.45
C ILE A 140 -10.69 -9.82 6.07
N ASP A 141 -10.88 -10.95 5.39
CA ASP A 141 -11.73 -12.06 5.82
C ASP A 141 -10.95 -13.20 6.48
N GLY A 142 -9.65 -13.22 6.22
CA GLY A 142 -8.67 -13.97 6.97
C GLY A 142 -8.27 -15.31 6.39
N ASP A 143 -8.43 -15.47 5.09
CA ASP A 143 -8.15 -16.70 4.36
C ASP A 143 -6.66 -16.85 3.98
N GLY A 144 -5.85 -15.81 4.18
CA GLY A 144 -4.44 -15.77 3.84
C GLY A 144 -4.13 -15.36 2.39
N ASP A 145 -5.14 -15.05 1.57
CA ASP A 145 -4.97 -14.35 0.30
C ASP A 145 -5.09 -12.85 0.54
N PRO A 146 -4.09 -12.02 0.19
CA PRO A 146 -4.23 -10.58 0.31
C PRO A 146 -5.40 -10.01 -0.51
N ARG A 147 -5.89 -10.70 -1.55
CA ARG A 147 -7.00 -10.19 -2.37
C ARG A 147 -8.31 -10.25 -1.60
N PRO A 148 -8.97 -9.11 -1.34
CA PRO A 148 -10.24 -9.11 -0.64
C PRO A 148 -11.33 -9.82 -1.45
N PRO A 149 -12.40 -10.30 -0.80
CA PRO A 149 -13.55 -10.88 -1.46
C PRO A 149 -14.15 -9.98 -2.55
N ARG A 150 -14.76 -10.60 -3.56
CA ARG A 150 -15.44 -9.87 -4.63
C ARG A 150 -16.47 -8.88 -4.08
N GLY A 151 -16.42 -7.65 -4.60
CA GLY A 151 -17.26 -6.54 -4.17
C GLY A 151 -16.69 -5.74 -3.00
N GLN A 152 -15.56 -6.15 -2.42
CA GLN A 152 -14.89 -5.44 -1.33
C GLN A 152 -13.55 -4.81 -1.75
N GLU A 153 -13.14 -4.95 -3.01
CA GLU A 153 -11.83 -4.52 -3.50
C GLU A 153 -11.58 -3.02 -3.35
N THR A 154 -12.64 -2.20 -3.43
CA THR A 154 -12.57 -0.75 -3.21
C THR A 154 -13.02 -0.33 -1.83
N ALA A 155 -13.75 -1.19 -1.11
CA ALA A 155 -14.29 -0.89 0.22
C ALA A 155 -13.20 -0.69 1.28
N ILE A 156 -12.03 -1.29 1.04
CA ILE A 156 -10.85 -1.24 1.89
C ILE A 156 -9.88 -0.12 1.52
N VAL A 157 -10.13 0.64 0.44
CA VAL A 157 -9.22 1.69 -0.04
C VAL A 157 -9.80 3.06 0.27
N PHE A 158 -8.98 3.92 0.87
CA PHE A 158 -9.36 5.25 1.33
C PHE A 158 -8.41 6.29 0.75
N LEU A 159 -8.92 7.21 -0.05
CA LEU A 159 -8.15 8.29 -0.64
C LEU A 159 -8.29 9.56 0.20
N ARG A 160 -7.15 10.20 0.47
CA ARG A 160 -7.02 11.46 1.23
C ARG A 160 -7.63 11.42 2.63
N THR A 161 -7.68 12.58 3.27
CA THR A 161 -8.32 12.83 4.56
C THR A 161 -9.82 12.53 4.55
N CYS A 162 -10.47 12.70 3.39
CA CYS A 162 -11.88 12.39 3.20
C CYS A 162 -12.20 10.91 3.06
N ARG A 163 -11.18 10.06 2.91
CA ARG A 163 -11.32 8.60 2.83
C ARG A 163 -12.31 8.17 1.74
N VAL A 164 -12.29 8.89 0.62
CA VAL A 164 -13.09 8.58 -0.56
C VAL A 164 -12.63 7.25 -1.15
N ARG A 165 -13.57 6.43 -1.60
CA ARG A 165 -13.24 5.15 -2.23
C ARG A 165 -12.95 5.35 -3.72
N PRO A 166 -11.96 4.65 -4.29
CA PRO A 166 -11.79 4.62 -5.74
C PRO A 166 -12.96 3.89 -6.41
N THR A 167 -13.15 4.14 -7.70
CA THR A 167 -14.20 3.50 -8.50
C THR A 167 -13.85 2.08 -8.97
N GLY A 168 -12.62 1.63 -8.72
CA GLY A 168 -12.17 0.27 -9.01
C GLY A 168 -10.86 -0.06 -8.31
N ASN A 169 -10.42 -1.30 -8.48
CA ASN A 169 -9.12 -1.78 -8.04
C ASN A 169 -8.69 -2.88 -9.02
N PRO A 170 -7.72 -2.63 -9.92
CA PRO A 170 -6.83 -1.47 -9.95
C PRO A 170 -7.54 -0.14 -10.27
N PHE A 171 -6.96 0.96 -9.79
CA PHE A 171 -7.36 2.32 -10.14
C PHE A 171 -6.15 3.19 -10.48
N LEU A 172 -6.43 4.35 -11.05
CA LEU A 172 -5.46 5.32 -11.54
C LEU A 172 -5.61 6.62 -10.79
N LEU A 173 -4.48 7.22 -10.44
CA LEU A 173 -4.42 8.64 -10.13
C LEU A 173 -3.72 9.34 -11.29
N LEU A 174 -4.31 10.43 -11.77
CA LEU A 174 -3.81 11.22 -12.90
C LEU A 174 -3.77 12.69 -12.53
N ALA A 175 -2.70 13.38 -12.89
CA ALA A 175 -2.60 14.82 -12.75
C ALA A 175 -3.76 15.49 -13.50
N ARG A 176 -4.14 16.69 -13.08
CA ARG A 176 -5.13 17.48 -13.81
C ARG A 176 -4.62 17.77 -15.23
N HIS A 177 -5.53 18.00 -16.17
CA HIS A 177 -5.13 18.36 -17.53
C HIS A 177 -4.20 19.59 -17.53
N GLY A 178 -3.10 19.51 -18.29
CA GLY A 178 -2.09 20.56 -18.36
C GLY A 178 -1.05 20.56 -17.24
N ALA A 179 -1.24 19.78 -16.18
CA ALA A 179 -0.22 19.62 -15.13
C ALA A 179 0.91 18.71 -15.60
N THR A 180 2.14 19.04 -15.19
CA THR A 180 3.36 18.30 -15.51
C THR A 180 3.77 17.31 -14.42
N SER A 181 3.10 17.37 -13.26
CA SER A 181 3.34 16.50 -12.11
C SER A 181 2.02 16.04 -11.51
N LEU A 182 2.00 14.80 -11.03
CA LEU A 182 0.91 14.26 -10.21
C LEU A 182 1.23 14.44 -8.74
N LEU A 183 0.32 15.09 -8.05
CA LEU A 183 0.57 15.82 -6.83
C LEU A 183 -0.54 15.54 -5.78
N PRO A 184 -0.27 15.03 -4.54
CA PRO A 184 -1.30 14.59 -3.58
C PRO A 184 -2.37 15.60 -3.14
N TRP A 185 -2.06 16.88 -2.95
CA TRP A 185 -3.03 17.96 -2.68
C TRP A 185 -3.65 18.61 -3.92
N ALA A 186 -3.13 18.37 -5.12
CA ALA A 186 -3.75 18.94 -6.32
C ALA A 186 -5.09 18.24 -6.57
N ASN A 187 -6.08 18.91 -7.15
CA ASN A 187 -7.33 18.27 -7.59
C ASN A 187 -7.06 17.30 -8.77
N PHE A 188 -6.43 16.16 -8.45
CA PHE A 188 -6.08 15.10 -9.38
C PHE A 188 -7.33 14.31 -9.74
N ARG A 189 -7.21 13.52 -10.79
CA ARG A 189 -8.27 12.67 -11.29
C ARG A 189 -8.07 11.25 -10.78
N VAL A 190 -9.14 10.65 -10.27
CA VAL A 190 -9.22 9.22 -9.95
C VAL A 190 -9.90 8.52 -11.12
N GLY A 191 -9.39 7.38 -11.57
CA GLY A 191 -9.98 6.68 -12.70
C GLY A 191 -9.73 5.19 -12.73
N VAL A 192 -10.31 4.54 -13.73
CA VAL A 192 -10.19 3.10 -14.01
C VAL A 192 -10.04 2.87 -15.51
N CYS A 193 -9.34 1.80 -15.88
CA CYS A 193 -9.32 1.35 -17.27
C CYS A 193 -10.65 0.66 -17.61
N ALA A 194 -11.40 1.20 -18.56
CA ALA A 194 -12.63 0.60 -19.08
C ALA A 194 -12.38 -0.36 -20.26
N GLY A 195 -11.20 -0.30 -20.87
CA GLY A 195 -10.77 -1.22 -21.92
C GLY A 195 -9.26 -1.17 -22.12
N GLY A 196 -8.64 -2.33 -22.31
CA GLY A 196 -7.18 -2.47 -22.32
C GLY A 196 -6.57 -2.50 -20.92
N THR A 197 -5.24 -2.37 -20.84
CA THR A 197 -4.48 -2.36 -19.59
C THR A 197 -3.57 -1.15 -19.56
N TRP A 198 -3.52 -0.45 -18.42
CA TRP A 198 -2.59 0.67 -18.25
C TRP A 198 -1.14 0.23 -18.58
N PRO A 199 -0.32 1.06 -19.26
CA PRO A 199 -0.57 2.46 -19.65
C PRO A 199 -1.38 2.66 -20.94
N ASN A 200 -1.75 1.59 -21.64
CA ASN A 200 -2.46 1.64 -22.93
C ASN A 200 -3.92 1.23 -22.75
N CYS A 201 -4.71 2.05 -22.07
CA CYS A 201 -6.12 1.77 -21.83
C CYS A 201 -7.01 3.01 -22.03
N THR A 202 -8.29 2.78 -22.28
CA THR A 202 -9.32 3.82 -22.24
C THR A 202 -9.68 4.08 -20.78
N ILE A 203 -9.52 5.32 -20.33
CA ILE A 203 -9.67 5.69 -18.92
C ILE A 203 -10.98 6.44 -18.73
N ILE A 204 -11.74 6.04 -17.71
CA ILE A 204 -12.86 6.82 -17.16
C ILE A 204 -12.37 7.47 -15.88
N THR A 205 -12.59 8.77 -15.73
CA THR A 205 -12.04 9.56 -14.61
C THR A 205 -13.07 10.48 -13.96
N TRP A 206 -12.86 10.76 -12.68
CA TRP A 206 -13.55 11.76 -11.88
C TRP A 206 -12.51 12.63 -11.16
N ASP A 207 -12.80 13.92 -10.97
CA ASP A 207 -11.96 14.79 -10.14
C ASP A 207 -12.10 14.37 -8.67
N ILE A 208 -10.99 14.29 -7.92
CA ILE A 208 -11.01 13.85 -6.53
C ILE A 208 -11.88 14.76 -5.66
N GLU A 209 -11.83 16.08 -5.86
CA GLU A 209 -12.66 17.02 -5.09
C GLU A 209 -14.15 16.85 -5.38
N HIS A 210 -14.52 16.40 -6.59
CA HIS A 210 -15.91 16.06 -6.90
C HIS A 210 -16.37 14.82 -6.13
N LEU A 211 -15.52 13.78 -6.08
CA LEU A 211 -15.81 12.58 -5.28
C LEU A 211 -15.84 12.88 -3.77
N GLU A 212 -15.01 13.82 -3.30
CA GLU A 212 -15.02 14.30 -1.91
C GLU A 212 -16.31 15.06 -1.60
N ALA A 213 -16.75 15.96 -2.48
CA ALA A 213 -18.02 16.67 -2.34
C ALA A 213 -19.23 15.72 -2.31
N ASP A 214 -19.27 14.72 -3.20
CA ASP A 214 -20.32 13.69 -3.22
C ASP A 214 -20.34 12.84 -1.94
N ALA A 215 -19.18 12.65 -1.30
CA ALA A 215 -19.04 11.99 -0.01
C ALA A 215 -19.41 12.89 1.19
N GLY A 216 -19.77 14.15 0.96
CA GLY A 216 -20.13 15.10 2.00
C GLY A 216 -18.94 15.70 2.75
N CYS A 217 -17.76 15.67 2.13
CA CYS A 217 -16.59 16.37 2.68
C CYS A 217 -16.65 17.87 2.37
N PRO A 218 -16.21 18.73 3.31
CA PRO A 218 -16.18 20.18 3.14
C PRO A 218 -15.11 20.64 2.15
#